data_AF-A0A7Y5BQ43-F1
#
_entry.id   AF-A0A7Y5BQ43-F1
#
_cell.length_a   1.000
_cell.length_b   1.000
_cell.length_c   1.000
_cell.angle_alpha   90.00
_cell.angle_beta   90.00
_cell.angle_gamma   90.00
#
_symmetry.space_group_name_H-M   'P 1'
#
loop_
_entity.id
_entity.type
_entity.pdbx_description
1 polymer ?
#
loop_
_entity_poly.entity_id
_entity_poly.type
_entity_poly.pdbx_seq_one_letter_code
_entity_poly.pdbx_strand_id
1 'polypeptide(L)'
;MKPRFSIVLLFFMLASLSLACGTSGGPLLGGKTVTVSIVYGSEKQAWLAPLVEQYNQENHKTAEGSTIVVEATAMGSIESVRGIIDGTLQPTVWSPASSIYVPVANAEWRKSHADDLVTGTPSDLVLSPVVIAMWQPMAEALGWPNTPLGWAEIAALATSDEGWAAYGYPEWGSFKLGHTHPDFSNSGIVSIISEAYAGAGKQRDLTLEDLKAPELATFMEEVESSIIHYGSSTGFFATRMFENGPSYLSAAVMYENLVVDQETKRLAGQVSQIPVVAIYPKEGTFWSNNPYAIVNAPWVTAEQRTAAQDFETFLLAEPQQRKAIELGFRPADPSMALTSPLDAQHGVDPAQPQTVLEIPRAEVIQGVVDLWRQTKKPVDITVVIDISGSMRGEKIATARTSLLDFIGLLQDRDNLQILAFSDQIIELTPLSPLGEKRADVERRVSGIIESGKPLLTAAQVRREVADRRGGVR
;
A
#
# COMPACT_ATOMS: atom_id res chain seq x y z
N MET A 1 -40.91 29.69 43.37
CA MET A 1 -39.91 29.23 44.37
C MET A 1 -38.99 28.22 43.69
N LYS A 2 -37.69 28.57 43.60
CA LYS A 2 -36.44 27.79 43.38
C LYS A 2 -36.43 26.49 42.53
N PRO A 3 -35.32 26.20 41.81
CA PRO A 3 -34.54 27.08 40.94
C PRO A 3 -34.18 26.43 39.58
N ARG A 4 -33.76 27.26 38.63
CA ARG A 4 -33.17 26.88 37.34
C ARG A 4 -31.73 26.40 37.55
N PHE A 5 -31.37 25.23 37.00
CA PHE A 5 -29.98 24.82 36.82
C PHE A 5 -29.53 25.17 35.40
N SER A 6 -28.78 26.27 35.28
CA SER A 6 -27.96 26.56 34.10
C SER A 6 -26.62 25.87 34.28
N ILE A 7 -26.30 24.90 33.44
CA ILE A 7 -24.93 24.37 33.32
C ILE A 7 -24.27 25.13 32.17
N VAL A 8 -23.47 26.12 32.55
CA VAL A 8 -22.50 26.81 31.68
C VAL A 8 -21.30 25.88 31.56
N LEU A 9 -21.10 25.25 30.39
CA LEU A 9 -19.84 24.58 30.08
C LEU A 9 -18.87 25.64 29.53
N LEU A 10 -18.05 26.18 30.43
CA LEU A 10 -16.92 27.04 30.10
C LEU A 10 -15.80 26.15 29.53
N PHE A 11 -15.45 26.32 28.25
CA PHE A 11 -14.21 25.76 27.70
C PHE A 11 -13.02 26.51 28.30
N PHE A 12 -12.34 25.90 29.27
CA PHE A 12 -11.00 26.32 29.67
C PHE A 12 -10.00 25.82 28.62
N MET A 13 -9.56 26.72 27.73
CA MET A 13 -8.28 26.57 27.03
C MET A 13 -7.17 26.65 28.08
N LEU A 14 -6.58 25.51 28.44
CA LEU A 14 -5.28 25.50 29.10
C LEU A 14 -4.22 25.77 28.02
N ALA A 15 -3.88 27.04 27.85
CA ALA A 15 -2.61 27.45 27.26
C ALA A 15 -1.52 27.26 28.32
N SER A 16 -0.73 26.20 28.20
CA SER A 16 0.48 26.02 29.01
C SER A 16 1.58 26.96 28.49
N LEU A 17 1.48 28.25 28.86
CA LEU A 17 2.63 29.14 28.94
C LEU A 17 3.33 28.90 30.28
N SER A 18 4.46 28.21 30.25
CA SER A 18 5.45 28.27 31.33
C SER A 18 6.62 29.13 30.87
N LEU A 19 6.50 30.45 31.09
CA LEU A 19 7.66 31.31 31.31
C LEU A 19 8.17 31.05 32.73
N ALA A 20 9.39 30.54 32.85
CA ALA A 20 10.18 30.68 34.07
C ALA A 20 11.48 31.40 33.70
N CYS A 21 11.59 32.67 34.08
CA CYS A 21 12.86 33.39 34.15
C CYS A 21 13.64 32.91 35.38
N GLY A 22 14.93 32.63 35.21
CA GLY A 22 15.81 32.27 36.33
C GLY A 22 17.25 31.94 35.95
N THR A 23 17.99 32.96 35.48
CA THR A 23 19.44 33.19 35.71
C THR A 23 20.48 32.10 35.40
N SER A 24 21.25 32.39 34.33
CA SER A 24 22.71 32.22 34.19
C SER A 24 23.34 30.83 34.39
N GLY A 25 23.55 30.15 33.26
CA GLY A 25 24.45 29.00 33.13
C GLY A 25 24.96 28.82 31.70
N GLY A 26 25.90 29.68 31.29
CA GLY A 26 26.82 29.46 30.16
C GLY A 26 26.25 29.46 28.73
N PRO A 27 27.01 29.87 27.70
CA PRO A 27 26.67 29.53 26.33
C PRO A 27 26.83 28.01 26.18
N LEU A 28 25.72 27.29 26.03
CA LEU A 28 25.77 25.98 25.37
C LEU A 28 26.31 26.25 23.97
N LEU A 29 27.56 25.86 23.73
CA LEU A 29 28.13 25.73 22.40
C LEU A 29 27.27 24.71 21.64
N GLY A 30 26.18 25.19 21.03
CA GLY A 30 25.38 24.39 20.11
C GLY A 30 26.28 24.00 18.95
N GLY A 31 26.72 22.74 18.94
CA GLY A 31 27.49 22.20 17.81
C GLY A 31 26.71 22.39 16.52
N LYS A 32 27.43 22.57 15.41
CA LYS A 32 26.80 22.58 14.08
C LYS A 32 26.07 21.24 13.88
N THR A 33 24.92 21.28 13.22
CA THR A 33 24.13 20.09 12.88
C THR A 33 23.89 20.06 11.38
N VAL A 34 23.95 18.86 10.79
CA VAL A 34 23.43 18.58 9.45
C VAL A 34 22.25 17.62 9.57
N THR A 35 21.12 17.96 8.95
CA THR A 35 19.93 17.11 8.97
C THR A 35 19.85 16.29 7.68
N VAL A 36 19.78 14.96 7.82
CA VAL A 36 19.47 14.01 6.75
C VAL A 36 18.00 13.63 6.89
N SER A 37 17.15 14.18 6.01
CA SER A 37 15.74 13.79 5.94
C SER A 37 15.56 12.57 5.03
N ILE A 38 14.94 11.51 5.55
CA ILE A 38 14.61 10.29 4.80
C ILE A 38 13.10 10.09 4.74
N VAL A 39 12.56 9.96 3.53
CA VAL A 39 11.17 9.53 3.29
C VAL A 39 11.21 8.11 2.77
N TYR A 40 10.53 7.18 3.46
CA TYR A 40 10.68 5.76 3.21
C TYR A 40 9.35 4.99 3.24
N GLY A 41 9.29 3.87 2.50
CA GLY A 41 8.14 2.97 2.47
C GLY A 41 7.84 2.36 3.85
N SER A 42 6.59 2.43 4.29
CA SER A 42 6.17 2.09 5.66
C SER A 42 6.44 0.65 6.08
N GLU A 43 6.62 -0.27 5.13
CA GLU A 43 7.02 -1.67 5.41
C GLU A 43 8.33 -1.79 6.18
N LYS A 44 9.23 -0.81 6.08
CA LYS A 44 10.51 -0.80 6.80
C LYS A 44 10.43 -0.26 8.22
N GLN A 45 9.30 0.30 8.64
CA GLN A 45 9.25 1.11 9.87
C GLN A 45 9.74 0.34 11.12
N ALA A 46 9.39 -0.94 11.24
CA ALA A 46 9.83 -1.78 12.35
C ALA A 46 11.36 -1.98 12.41
N TRP A 47 12.02 -1.94 11.25
CA TRP A 47 13.47 -2.05 11.14
C TRP A 47 14.17 -0.69 11.25
N LEU A 48 13.69 0.32 10.51
CA LEU A 48 14.40 1.58 10.33
C LEU A 48 14.23 2.54 11.52
N ALA A 49 13.05 2.64 12.13
CA ALA A 49 12.82 3.62 13.19
C ALA A 49 13.73 3.42 14.42
N PRO A 50 13.91 2.19 14.96
CA PRO A 50 14.86 1.95 16.04
C PRO A 50 16.32 2.24 15.64
N LEU A 51 16.67 2.05 14.37
CA LEU A 51 18.02 2.31 13.86
C LEU A 51 18.31 3.80 13.69
N VAL A 52 17.31 4.60 13.32
CA VAL A 52 17.38 6.06 13.31
C VAL A 52 17.59 6.60 14.73
N GLU A 53 16.83 6.09 15.70
CA GLU A 53 17.01 6.46 17.11
C GLU A 53 18.42 6.11 17.61
N GLN A 54 18.88 4.89 17.31
CA GLN A 54 20.22 4.43 17.67
C GLN A 54 21.30 5.33 17.06
N TYR A 55 21.25 5.58 15.74
CA TYR A 55 22.24 6.40 15.03
C TYR A 55 22.30 7.83 15.59
N ASN A 56 21.14 8.45 15.85
CA ASN A 56 21.08 9.79 16.42
C ASN A 56 21.68 9.84 17.85
N GLN A 57 21.51 8.77 18.65
CA GLN A 57 22.12 8.67 19.99
C GLN A 57 23.64 8.48 19.94
N GLU A 58 24.17 7.87 18.88
CA GLU A 58 25.61 7.66 18.68
C GLU A 58 26.36 8.97 18.32
N ASN A 59 25.65 10.06 18.01
CA ASN A 59 26.20 11.39 17.73
C ASN A 59 27.30 11.39 16.64
N HIS A 60 27.06 10.65 15.55
CA HIS A 60 27.94 10.64 14.37
C HIS A 60 28.19 12.05 13.84
N LYS A 61 29.37 12.27 13.26
CA LYS A 61 29.82 13.59 12.81
C LYS A 61 30.31 13.57 11.38
N THR A 62 30.03 14.65 10.66
CA THR A 62 30.67 14.93 9.37
C THR A 62 32.16 15.22 9.54
N ALA A 63 32.91 15.19 8.43
CA ALA A 63 34.32 15.58 8.42
C ALA A 63 34.52 17.04 8.87
N GLU A 64 33.52 17.89 8.65
CA GLU A 64 33.45 19.29 9.06
C GLU A 64 33.11 19.48 10.55
N GLY A 65 32.82 18.38 11.26
CA GLY A 65 32.55 18.36 12.70
C GLY A 65 31.09 18.63 13.08
N SER A 66 30.18 18.73 12.10
CA SER A 66 28.74 18.84 12.34
C SER A 66 28.19 17.51 12.84
N THR A 67 27.33 17.51 13.85
CA THR A 67 26.58 16.32 14.26
C THR A 67 25.54 15.99 13.19
N ILE A 68 25.49 14.73 12.76
CA ILE A 68 24.48 14.24 11.82
C ILE A 68 23.20 13.92 12.61
N VAL A 69 22.07 14.45 12.15
CA VAL A 69 20.74 14.14 12.69
C VAL A 69 19.87 13.58 11.57
N VAL A 70 19.36 12.38 11.74
CA VAL A 70 18.46 11.72 10.79
C VAL A 70 17.02 11.94 11.22
N GLU A 71 16.21 12.47 10.29
CA GLU A 71 14.77 12.62 10.46
C GLU A 71 14.04 11.71 9.46
N ALA A 72 13.28 10.75 9.97
CA ALA A 72 12.69 9.69 9.15
C ALA A 72 11.16 9.77 9.12
N THR A 73 10.59 9.77 7.92
CA THR A 73 9.14 9.81 7.67
C THR A 73 8.69 8.57 6.91
N ALA A 74 7.86 7.74 7.54
CA ALA A 74 7.20 6.62 6.88
C ALA A 74 6.06 7.13 5.98
N MET A 75 6.04 6.70 4.72
CA MET A 75 5.08 7.17 3.72
C MET A 75 4.87 6.12 2.63
N GLY A 76 3.71 6.14 1.95
CA GLY A 76 3.50 5.29 0.78
C GLY A 76 4.51 5.61 -0.35
N SER A 77 4.93 4.61 -1.12
CA SER A 77 5.91 4.83 -2.21
C SER A 77 5.37 5.78 -3.29
N ILE A 78 4.07 5.71 -3.59
CA ILE A 78 3.42 6.59 -4.57
C ILE A 78 3.17 7.99 -4.00
N GLU A 79 2.77 8.07 -2.74
CA GLU A 79 2.59 9.35 -2.04
C GLU A 79 3.92 10.10 -1.95
N SER A 80 5.01 9.41 -1.60
CA SER A 80 6.34 10.01 -1.49
C SER A 80 6.87 10.53 -2.82
N VAL A 81 6.76 9.76 -3.92
CA VAL A 81 7.20 10.25 -5.23
C VAL A 81 6.36 11.46 -5.67
N ARG A 82 5.03 11.44 -5.51
CA ARG A 82 4.17 12.59 -5.84
C ARG A 82 4.58 13.82 -5.03
N GLY A 83 4.79 13.67 -3.73
CA GLY A 83 5.20 14.78 -2.89
C GLY A 83 6.55 15.37 -3.29
N ILE A 84 7.50 14.54 -3.73
CA ILE A 84 8.80 15.00 -4.26
C ILE A 84 8.63 15.73 -5.59
N ILE A 85 7.87 15.17 -6.53
CA ILE A 85 7.63 15.78 -7.85
C ILE A 85 6.90 17.12 -7.72
N ASP A 86 5.91 17.22 -6.84
CA ASP A 86 5.13 18.44 -6.59
C ASP A 86 5.88 19.46 -5.71
N GLY A 87 7.05 19.10 -5.19
CA GLY A 87 7.88 19.96 -4.34
C GLY A 87 7.35 20.14 -2.91
N THR A 88 6.34 19.39 -2.49
CA THR A 88 5.83 19.38 -1.11
C THR A 88 6.72 18.58 -0.15
N LEU A 89 7.57 17.70 -0.70
CA LEU A 89 8.61 16.97 0.01
C LEU A 89 9.97 17.26 -0.63
N GLN A 90 10.98 17.54 0.20
CA GLN A 90 12.37 17.75 -0.22
C GLN A 90 13.32 16.89 0.63
N PRO A 91 13.22 15.55 0.55
CA PRO A 91 14.06 14.67 1.34
C PRO A 91 15.52 14.71 0.86
N THR A 92 16.45 14.42 1.76
CA THR A 92 17.83 14.08 1.39
C THR A 92 17.86 12.68 0.75
N VAL A 93 17.06 11.75 1.29
CA VAL A 93 17.01 10.35 0.89
C VAL A 93 15.57 9.94 0.61
N TRP A 94 15.34 9.33 -0.54
CA TRP A 94 14.09 8.67 -0.88
C TRP A 94 14.32 7.16 -0.88
N SER A 95 13.55 6.43 -0.06
CA SER A 95 13.64 4.97 0.04
C SER A 95 12.26 4.29 -0.14
N PRO A 96 11.75 4.24 -1.39
CA PRO A 96 10.49 3.57 -1.69
C PRO A 96 10.58 2.07 -1.37
N ALA A 97 9.47 1.34 -1.47
CA ALA A 97 9.44 -0.10 -1.25
C ALA A 97 10.24 -0.87 -2.31
N SER A 98 10.28 -0.35 -3.55
CA SER A 98 10.95 -1.02 -4.66
C SER A 98 11.57 -0.03 -5.65
N SER A 99 12.65 -0.45 -6.29
CA SER A 99 13.26 0.25 -7.43
C SER A 99 12.34 0.39 -8.63
N ILE A 100 11.20 -0.32 -8.67
CA ILE A 100 10.19 -0.20 -9.72
C ILE A 100 9.66 1.23 -9.90
N TYR A 101 9.75 2.06 -8.84
CA TYR A 101 9.33 3.46 -8.88
C TYR A 101 10.37 4.41 -9.48
N VAL A 102 11.65 4.00 -9.56
CA VAL A 102 12.74 4.87 -10.01
C VAL A 102 12.57 5.33 -11.46
N PRO A 103 12.23 4.46 -12.44
CA PRO A 103 12.01 4.91 -13.82
C PRO A 103 10.89 5.94 -13.92
N VAL A 104 9.77 5.74 -13.21
CA VAL A 104 8.62 6.65 -13.21
C VAL A 104 8.99 7.97 -12.56
N ALA A 105 9.64 7.94 -11.40
CA ALA A 105 10.10 9.14 -10.69
C ALA A 105 11.04 9.98 -11.57
N ASN A 106 12.02 9.34 -12.22
CA ASN A 106 12.94 10.02 -13.12
C ASN A 106 12.24 10.58 -14.36
N ALA A 107 11.31 9.84 -14.95
CA ALA A 107 10.52 10.32 -16.10
C ALA A 107 9.67 11.56 -15.74
N GLU A 108 9.01 11.55 -14.58
CA GLU A 108 8.23 12.70 -14.09
C GLU A 108 9.14 13.89 -13.74
N TRP A 109 10.25 13.65 -13.07
CA TRP A 109 11.21 14.69 -12.67
C TRP A 109 11.80 15.44 -13.88
N ARG A 110 12.14 14.72 -14.95
CA ARG A 110 12.67 15.29 -16.20
C ARG A 110 11.69 16.21 -16.93
N LYS A 111 10.39 16.21 -16.57
CA LYS A 111 9.43 17.16 -17.17
C LYS A 111 9.73 18.62 -16.79
N SER A 112 10.40 18.84 -15.65
CA SER A 112 10.75 20.17 -15.14
C SER A 112 12.23 20.35 -14.80
N HIS A 113 13.04 19.29 -14.89
CA HIS A 113 14.47 19.28 -14.56
C HIS A 113 15.31 18.66 -15.68
N ALA A 114 16.58 19.06 -15.78
CA ALA A 114 17.48 18.59 -16.84
C ALA A 114 18.09 17.20 -16.54
N ASP A 115 18.25 16.86 -15.27
CA ASP A 115 18.87 15.61 -14.79
C ASP A 115 17.84 14.68 -14.15
N ASP A 116 18.27 13.46 -13.79
CA ASP A 116 17.46 12.51 -13.03
C ASP A 116 17.38 12.85 -11.54
N LEU A 117 16.23 12.52 -10.93
CA LEU A 117 16.04 12.60 -9.47
C LEU A 117 16.92 11.56 -8.77
N VAL A 118 16.99 10.36 -9.32
CA VAL A 118 17.82 9.27 -8.82
C VAL A 118 18.83 8.92 -9.91
N THR A 119 20.11 9.12 -9.60
CA THR A 119 21.22 8.85 -10.50
C THR A 119 21.93 7.56 -10.10
N GLY A 120 22.42 6.80 -11.08
CA GLY A 120 23.04 5.50 -10.84
C GLY A 120 22.06 4.44 -10.32
N THR A 121 22.60 3.37 -9.75
CA THR A 121 21.84 2.31 -9.09
C THR A 121 21.94 2.49 -7.58
N PRO A 122 20.83 2.80 -6.89
CA PRO A 122 20.81 2.87 -5.43
C PRO A 122 21.21 1.54 -4.79
N SER A 123 21.80 1.59 -3.59
CA SER A 123 22.00 0.38 -2.80
C SER A 123 20.66 -0.12 -2.26
N ASP A 124 20.51 -1.44 -2.18
CA ASP A 124 19.37 -2.06 -1.53
C ASP A 124 19.60 -2.13 -0.03
N LEU A 125 18.62 -1.73 0.78
CA LEU A 125 18.77 -1.76 2.24
C LEU A 125 18.43 -3.13 2.84
N VAL A 126 17.30 -3.67 2.40
CA VAL A 126 16.71 -4.94 2.82
C VAL A 126 15.81 -5.44 1.69
N LEU A 127 15.72 -6.76 1.55
CA LEU A 127 15.03 -7.40 0.44
C LEU A 127 13.83 -8.21 0.95
N SER A 128 12.72 -8.16 0.23
CA SER A 128 11.62 -9.10 0.40
C SER A 128 10.98 -9.39 -0.96
N PRO A 129 10.97 -10.64 -1.45
CA PRO A 129 10.24 -10.99 -2.65
C PRO A 129 8.77 -10.62 -2.50
N VAL A 130 8.14 -10.16 -3.57
CA VAL A 130 6.69 -10.10 -3.64
C VAL A 130 6.19 -11.52 -3.98
N VAL A 131 5.28 -12.05 -3.17
CA VAL A 131 4.82 -13.44 -3.25
C VAL A 131 3.31 -13.49 -3.26
N ILE A 132 2.76 -14.60 -3.74
CA ILE A 132 1.36 -14.95 -3.54
C ILE A 132 1.29 -15.75 -2.24
N ALA A 133 0.92 -15.10 -1.14
CA ALA A 133 0.69 -15.79 0.13
C ALA A 133 -0.60 -16.61 0.01
N MET A 134 -0.52 -17.91 0.28
CA MET A 134 -1.65 -18.83 0.20
C MET A 134 -1.67 -19.72 1.43
N TRP A 135 -2.85 -20.02 1.96
CA TRP A 135 -2.97 -20.95 3.08
C TRP A 135 -2.42 -22.31 2.68
N GLN A 136 -1.57 -22.90 3.50
CA GLN A 136 -0.81 -24.11 3.15
C GLN A 136 -1.69 -25.26 2.63
N PRO A 137 -2.85 -25.59 3.24
CA PRO A 137 -3.71 -26.65 2.71
C PRO A 137 -4.26 -26.37 1.30
N MET A 138 -4.51 -25.08 0.99
CA MET A 138 -4.97 -24.65 -0.33
C MET A 138 -3.83 -24.73 -1.35
N ALA A 139 -2.61 -24.36 -0.97
CA ALA A 139 -1.44 -24.50 -1.84
C ALA A 139 -1.12 -25.98 -2.14
N GLU A 140 -1.20 -26.85 -1.14
CA GLU A 140 -1.00 -28.29 -1.27
C GLU A 140 -2.05 -28.93 -2.19
N ALA A 141 -3.31 -28.47 -2.16
CA ALA A 141 -4.35 -28.91 -3.08
C ALA A 141 -4.02 -28.60 -4.56
N LEU A 142 -3.20 -27.58 -4.82
CA LEU A 142 -2.68 -27.23 -6.14
C LEU A 142 -1.37 -27.96 -6.49
N GLY A 143 -0.83 -28.75 -5.56
CA GLY A 143 0.40 -29.53 -5.74
C GLY A 143 1.68 -28.88 -5.22
N TRP A 144 1.58 -27.76 -4.50
CA TRP A 144 2.73 -27.20 -3.78
C TRP A 144 3.27 -28.21 -2.73
N PRO A 145 4.59 -28.31 -2.50
CA PRO A 145 5.68 -27.54 -3.12
C PRO A 145 6.23 -28.15 -4.41
N ASN A 146 5.73 -29.31 -4.85
CA ASN A 146 6.32 -30.08 -5.95
C ASN A 146 5.92 -29.54 -7.34
N THR A 147 4.79 -28.84 -7.42
CA THR A 147 4.31 -28.19 -8.64
C THR A 147 4.64 -26.70 -8.58
N PRO A 148 5.36 -26.15 -9.58
CA PRO A 148 5.53 -24.71 -9.71
C PRO A 148 4.17 -24.05 -9.99
N LEU A 149 3.70 -23.23 -9.05
CA LEU A 149 2.48 -22.45 -9.18
C LEU A 149 2.80 -21.05 -9.72
N GLY A 150 1.89 -20.46 -10.49
CA GLY A 150 2.06 -19.14 -11.07
C GLY A 150 0.74 -18.46 -11.39
N TRP A 151 0.82 -17.36 -12.13
CA TRP A 151 -0.36 -16.57 -12.49
C TRP A 151 -1.35 -17.34 -13.37
N ALA A 152 -0.89 -18.30 -14.17
CA ALA A 152 -1.77 -19.17 -14.96
C ALA A 152 -2.68 -20.04 -14.08
N GLU A 153 -2.16 -20.62 -12.99
CA GLU A 153 -2.99 -21.40 -12.05
C GLU A 153 -3.98 -20.50 -11.30
N ILE A 154 -3.56 -19.27 -10.98
CA ILE A 154 -4.41 -18.27 -10.33
C ILE A 154 -5.55 -17.83 -11.26
N ALA A 155 -5.27 -17.56 -12.53
CA ALA A 155 -6.30 -17.22 -13.53
C ALA A 155 -7.33 -18.37 -13.67
N ALA A 156 -6.86 -19.62 -13.79
CA ALA A 156 -7.73 -20.78 -13.90
C ALA A 156 -8.63 -20.98 -12.67
N LEU A 157 -8.11 -20.74 -11.46
CA LEU A 157 -8.90 -20.76 -10.22
C LEU A 157 -9.89 -19.60 -10.15
N ALA A 158 -9.46 -18.40 -10.56
CA ALA A 158 -10.25 -17.18 -10.52
C ALA A 158 -11.52 -17.28 -11.38
N THR A 159 -11.44 -17.98 -12.51
CA THR A 159 -12.55 -18.17 -13.44
C THR A 159 -13.29 -19.49 -13.27
N SER A 160 -12.97 -20.30 -12.25
CA SER A 160 -13.62 -21.59 -12.03
C SER A 160 -14.97 -21.44 -11.32
N ASP A 161 -16.05 -21.82 -12.00
CA ASP A 161 -17.40 -21.89 -11.41
C ASP A 161 -17.48 -22.93 -10.26
N GLU A 162 -16.66 -23.98 -10.32
CA GLU A 162 -16.58 -25.02 -9.29
C GLU A 162 -15.73 -24.57 -8.08
N GLY A 163 -14.88 -23.56 -8.26
CA GLY A 163 -13.95 -23.08 -7.24
C GLY A 163 -13.08 -24.22 -6.69
N TRP A 164 -12.99 -24.32 -5.36
CA TRP A 164 -12.24 -25.37 -4.68
C TRP A 164 -12.87 -26.76 -4.77
N ALA A 165 -14.14 -26.89 -5.22
CA ALA A 165 -14.76 -28.20 -5.44
C ALA A 165 -14.06 -28.99 -6.57
N ALA A 166 -13.50 -28.31 -7.57
CA ALA A 166 -12.70 -28.93 -8.64
C ALA A 166 -11.45 -29.66 -8.10
N TYR A 167 -11.02 -29.30 -6.89
CA TYR A 167 -9.87 -29.88 -6.19
C TYR A 167 -10.29 -30.79 -5.02
N GLY A 168 -11.58 -31.09 -4.89
CA GLY A 168 -12.10 -31.96 -3.83
C GLY A 168 -12.39 -31.28 -2.49
N TYR A 169 -12.37 -29.94 -2.43
CA TYR A 169 -12.58 -29.14 -1.22
C TYR A 169 -13.76 -28.16 -1.35
N PRO A 170 -15.00 -28.64 -1.58
CA PRO A 170 -16.16 -27.76 -1.76
C PRO A 170 -16.44 -26.84 -0.56
N GLU A 171 -16.01 -27.22 0.65
CA GLU A 171 -16.16 -26.43 1.87
C GLU A 171 -15.37 -25.12 1.88
N TRP A 172 -14.37 -24.97 1.01
CA TRP A 172 -13.63 -23.71 0.84
C TRP A 172 -14.31 -22.72 -0.10
N GLY A 173 -15.33 -23.16 -0.85
CA GLY A 173 -16.13 -22.32 -1.75
C GLY A 173 -15.36 -21.85 -2.99
N SER A 174 -15.74 -20.67 -3.51
CA SER A 174 -15.07 -20.04 -4.64
C SER A 174 -13.69 -19.50 -4.26
N PHE A 175 -12.76 -19.50 -5.21
CA PHE A 175 -11.45 -18.89 -5.04
C PHE A 175 -11.57 -17.37 -4.89
N LYS A 176 -10.78 -16.79 -3.98
CA LYS A 176 -10.74 -15.34 -3.74
C LYS A 176 -9.29 -14.88 -3.67
N LEU A 177 -8.87 -14.13 -4.69
CA LEU A 177 -7.57 -13.47 -4.71
C LEU A 177 -7.69 -12.07 -4.11
N GLY A 178 -6.56 -11.57 -3.60
CA GLY A 178 -6.45 -10.20 -3.16
C GLY A 178 -5.08 -9.59 -3.51
N HIS A 179 -5.05 -8.35 -3.97
CA HIS A 179 -3.85 -7.53 -3.93
C HIS A 179 -4.22 -6.09 -3.61
N THR A 180 -3.22 -5.26 -3.35
CA THR A 180 -3.45 -3.84 -3.07
C THR A 180 -3.70 -3.05 -4.36
N HIS A 181 -4.23 -1.84 -4.22
CA HIS A 181 -4.53 -1.00 -5.38
C HIS A 181 -3.22 -0.48 -6.00
N PRO A 182 -3.02 -0.63 -7.33
CA PRO A 182 -1.78 -0.21 -8.01
C PRO A 182 -1.45 1.28 -7.87
N ASP A 183 -2.46 2.16 -7.82
CA ASP A 183 -2.25 3.61 -7.62
C ASP A 183 -1.90 4.02 -6.18
N PHE A 184 -1.91 3.09 -5.20
CA PHE A 184 -1.67 3.41 -3.79
C PHE A 184 -0.51 2.61 -3.16
N SER A 185 -0.25 1.39 -3.63
CA SER A 185 0.64 0.47 -2.93
C SER A 185 1.52 -0.37 -3.85
N ASN A 186 2.70 -0.73 -3.34
CA ASN A 186 3.73 -1.43 -4.10
C ASN A 186 3.39 -2.88 -4.41
N SER A 187 2.70 -3.63 -3.54
CA SER A 187 2.29 -4.99 -3.94
C SER A 187 1.29 -4.96 -5.09
N GLY A 188 0.46 -3.92 -5.18
CA GLY A 188 -0.50 -3.71 -6.26
C GLY A 188 0.16 -3.44 -7.60
N ILE A 189 1.08 -2.46 -7.65
CA ILE A 189 1.80 -2.16 -8.90
C ILE A 189 2.63 -3.36 -9.37
N VAL A 190 3.27 -4.07 -8.43
CA VAL A 190 4.06 -5.27 -8.74
C VAL A 190 3.17 -6.41 -9.23
N SER A 191 1.96 -6.58 -8.68
CA SER A 191 1.02 -7.63 -9.12
C SER A 191 0.69 -7.47 -10.59
N ILE A 192 0.19 -6.29 -10.99
CA ILE A 192 -0.29 -6.06 -12.35
C ILE A 192 0.84 -6.11 -13.39
N ILE A 193 2.06 -5.73 -13.01
CA ILE A 193 3.24 -5.85 -13.88
C ILE A 193 3.64 -7.33 -14.01
N SER A 194 3.55 -8.11 -12.92
CA SER A 194 3.84 -9.54 -12.96
C SER A 194 2.80 -10.30 -13.80
N GLU A 195 1.52 -9.92 -13.71
CA GLU A 195 0.45 -10.43 -14.57
C GLU A 195 0.67 -10.08 -16.04
N ALA A 196 1.09 -8.85 -16.35
CA ALA A 196 1.42 -8.46 -17.72
C ALA A 196 2.60 -9.27 -18.28
N TYR A 197 3.63 -9.52 -17.47
CA TYR A 197 4.73 -10.42 -17.85
C TYR A 197 4.26 -11.85 -18.09
N ALA A 198 3.42 -12.39 -17.20
CA ALA A 198 2.86 -13.74 -17.32
C ALA A 198 1.99 -13.88 -18.58
N GLY A 199 1.06 -12.95 -18.82
CA GLY A 199 0.18 -12.92 -19.98
C GLY A 199 0.93 -12.71 -21.30
N ALA A 200 2.03 -11.93 -21.28
CA ALA A 200 2.92 -11.79 -22.43
C ALA A 200 3.82 -13.01 -22.66
N GLY A 201 3.91 -13.94 -21.70
CA GLY A 201 4.88 -15.04 -21.73
C GLY A 201 6.33 -14.56 -21.68
N LYS A 202 6.60 -13.45 -20.98
CA LYS A 202 7.91 -12.79 -20.91
C LYS A 202 8.43 -12.70 -19.50
N GLN A 203 9.76 -12.55 -19.38
CA GLN A 203 10.45 -12.22 -18.12
C GLN A 203 11.30 -10.95 -18.23
N ARG A 204 11.52 -10.49 -19.46
CA ARG A 204 12.37 -9.37 -19.88
C ARG A 204 11.71 -8.68 -21.07
N ASP A 205 12.10 -7.44 -21.32
CA ASP A 205 11.71 -6.66 -22.50
C ASP A 205 10.20 -6.66 -22.76
N LEU A 206 9.43 -6.36 -21.70
CA LEU A 206 8.01 -6.04 -21.84
C LEU A 206 7.89 -4.67 -22.51
N THR A 207 7.09 -4.60 -23.57
CA THR A 207 6.93 -3.41 -24.41
C THR A 207 5.49 -2.95 -24.48
N LEU A 208 5.27 -1.72 -24.91
CA LEU A 208 3.93 -1.20 -25.20
C LEU A 208 3.19 -1.97 -26.30
N GLU A 209 3.91 -2.68 -27.18
CA GLU A 209 3.27 -3.49 -28.22
C GLU A 209 2.69 -4.78 -27.64
N ASP A 210 3.38 -5.39 -26.67
CA ASP A 210 2.87 -6.58 -25.98
C ASP A 210 1.55 -6.29 -25.27
N LEU A 211 1.42 -5.09 -24.67
CA LEU A 211 0.21 -4.67 -23.95
C LEU A 211 -1.02 -4.48 -24.85
N LYS A 212 -0.86 -4.50 -26.18
CA LYS A 212 -1.98 -4.41 -27.12
C LYS A 212 -2.55 -5.78 -27.48
N ALA A 213 -1.89 -6.88 -27.09
CA ALA A 213 -2.36 -8.23 -27.36
C ALA A 213 -3.69 -8.48 -26.63
N PRO A 214 -4.79 -8.81 -27.34
CA PRO A 214 -6.07 -9.10 -26.71
C PRO A 214 -6.00 -10.23 -25.67
N GLU A 215 -5.15 -11.23 -25.94
CA GLU A 215 -4.96 -12.38 -25.05
C GLU A 215 -4.37 -11.96 -23.70
N LEU A 216 -3.50 -10.94 -23.67
CA LEU A 216 -2.94 -10.40 -22.43
C LEU A 216 -4.01 -9.66 -21.63
N ALA A 217 -4.85 -8.85 -22.30
CA ALA A 217 -5.96 -8.18 -21.66
C ALA A 217 -6.96 -9.18 -21.05
N THR A 218 -7.29 -10.24 -21.79
CA THR A 218 -8.13 -11.35 -21.28
C THR A 218 -7.48 -12.01 -20.08
N PHE A 219 -6.19 -12.37 -20.15
CA PHE A 219 -5.49 -13.00 -19.03
C PHE A 219 -5.53 -12.14 -17.75
N MET A 220 -5.27 -10.83 -17.86
CA MET A 220 -5.37 -9.92 -16.72
C MET A 220 -6.82 -9.82 -16.21
N GLU A 221 -7.82 -9.79 -17.08
CA GLU A 221 -9.24 -9.82 -16.69
C GLU A 221 -9.59 -11.11 -15.92
N GLU A 222 -9.10 -12.27 -16.36
CA GLU A 222 -9.30 -13.55 -15.70
C GLU A 222 -8.76 -13.53 -14.26
N VAL A 223 -7.53 -13.05 -14.05
CA VAL A 223 -6.94 -12.89 -12.70
C VAL A 223 -7.75 -11.91 -11.85
N GLU A 224 -8.03 -10.72 -12.39
CA GLU A 224 -8.73 -9.62 -11.70
C GLU A 224 -10.19 -9.95 -11.36
N SER A 225 -10.82 -10.90 -12.05
CA SER A 225 -12.23 -11.28 -11.85
C SER A 225 -12.54 -11.81 -10.45
N SER A 226 -11.53 -12.42 -9.79
CA SER A 226 -11.61 -12.99 -8.44
C SER A 226 -11.22 -12.00 -7.33
N ILE A 227 -10.78 -10.79 -7.69
CA ILE A 227 -10.43 -9.76 -6.72
C ILE A 227 -11.70 -9.24 -6.05
N ILE A 228 -11.77 -9.45 -4.73
CA ILE A 228 -12.94 -9.04 -3.93
C ILE A 228 -12.85 -7.59 -3.42
N HIS A 229 -11.64 -7.04 -3.26
CA HIS A 229 -11.38 -5.63 -2.96
C HIS A 229 -9.88 -5.36 -3.04
N TYR A 230 -9.52 -4.08 -3.20
CA TYR A 230 -8.13 -3.62 -3.14
C TYR A 230 -7.79 -3.03 -1.76
N GLY A 231 -6.66 -3.42 -1.18
CA GLY A 231 -6.07 -2.73 -0.02
C GLY A 231 -5.34 -1.44 -0.41
N SER A 232 -5.28 -0.44 0.47
CA SER A 232 -4.49 0.78 0.23
C SER A 232 -3.02 0.65 0.67
N SER A 233 -2.67 -0.41 1.40
CA SER A 233 -1.33 -0.67 1.92
C SER A 233 -1.12 -2.18 2.12
N THR A 234 0.03 -2.70 1.71
CA THR A 234 0.36 -4.13 1.77
C THR A 234 0.30 -4.67 3.20
N GLY A 235 0.87 -3.96 4.17
CA GLY A 235 0.88 -4.39 5.57
C GLY A 235 -0.53 -4.51 6.15
N PHE A 236 -1.35 -3.46 6.00
CA PHE A 236 -2.75 -3.49 6.45
C PHE A 236 -3.59 -4.55 5.73
N PHE A 237 -3.30 -4.79 4.45
CA PHE A 237 -3.97 -5.81 3.66
C PHE A 237 -3.63 -7.23 4.16
N ALA A 238 -2.35 -7.49 4.43
CA ALA A 238 -1.90 -8.75 5.00
C ALA A 238 -2.50 -8.99 6.39
N THR A 239 -2.52 -7.98 7.27
CA THR A 239 -3.20 -8.07 8.57
C THR A 239 -4.65 -8.50 8.43
N ARG A 240 -5.40 -7.89 7.50
CA ARG A 240 -6.81 -8.28 7.26
C ARG A 240 -6.94 -9.71 6.75
N MET A 241 -6.09 -10.15 5.84
CA MET A 241 -6.07 -11.55 5.37
C MET A 241 -5.89 -12.49 6.55
N PHE A 242 -4.86 -12.26 7.38
CA PHE A 242 -4.51 -13.17 8.46
C PHE A 242 -5.52 -13.14 9.60
N GLU A 243 -6.09 -11.99 9.96
CA GLU A 243 -7.10 -11.91 11.02
C GLU A 243 -8.42 -12.61 10.63
N ASN A 244 -8.84 -12.50 9.36
CA ASN A 244 -10.12 -13.06 8.89
C ASN A 244 -10.00 -14.49 8.32
N GLY A 245 -8.77 -14.98 8.12
CA GLY A 245 -8.50 -16.35 7.74
C GLY A 245 -8.94 -16.72 6.30
N PRO A 246 -8.94 -18.02 5.97
CA PRO A 246 -9.21 -18.53 4.61
C PRO A 246 -10.61 -18.24 4.06
N SER A 247 -11.58 -17.95 4.94
CA SER A 247 -12.94 -17.59 4.52
C SER A 247 -13.00 -16.22 3.80
N TYR A 248 -12.06 -15.34 4.12
CA TYR A 248 -11.96 -14.00 3.57
C TYR A 248 -11.22 -13.97 2.24
N LEU A 249 -9.99 -14.49 2.21
CA LEU A 249 -9.14 -14.60 1.03
C LEU A 249 -8.49 -15.98 0.98
N SER A 250 -8.51 -16.61 -0.20
CA SER A 250 -7.79 -17.85 -0.45
C SER A 250 -6.29 -17.60 -0.61
N ALA A 251 -5.95 -16.50 -1.29
CA ALA A 251 -4.58 -16.06 -1.49
C ALA A 251 -4.49 -14.53 -1.61
N ALA A 252 -3.30 -13.97 -1.37
CA ALA A 252 -3.05 -12.55 -1.58
C ALA A 252 -1.60 -12.23 -1.97
N VAL A 253 -1.43 -11.17 -2.77
CA VAL A 253 -0.10 -10.68 -3.17
C VAL A 253 0.46 -9.72 -2.11
N MET A 254 1.58 -10.09 -1.52
CA MET A 254 2.22 -9.33 -0.43
C MET A 254 3.74 -9.58 -0.38
N TYR A 255 4.41 -9.00 0.60
CA TYR A 255 5.84 -9.24 0.84
C TYR A 255 6.06 -10.55 1.59
N GLU A 256 7.10 -11.28 1.24
CA GLU A 256 7.54 -12.51 1.92
C GLU A 256 7.71 -12.30 3.44
N ASN A 257 8.25 -11.16 3.87
CA ASN A 257 8.50 -10.91 5.29
C ASN A 257 7.21 -10.87 6.12
N LEU A 258 6.06 -10.58 5.50
CA LEU A 258 4.74 -10.61 6.15
C LEU A 258 4.22 -12.05 6.34
N VAL A 259 4.58 -12.97 5.45
CA VAL A 259 4.34 -14.42 5.63
C VAL A 259 5.16 -14.91 6.83
N VAL A 260 6.44 -14.52 6.89
CA VAL A 260 7.36 -14.85 7.98
C VAL A 260 6.85 -14.32 9.33
N ASP A 261 6.43 -13.05 9.39
CA ASP A 261 5.87 -12.44 10.61
C ASP A 261 4.61 -13.19 11.08
N GLN A 262 3.71 -13.54 10.15
CA GLN A 262 2.51 -14.31 10.46
C GLN A 262 2.84 -15.71 11.01
N GLU A 263 3.74 -16.44 10.35
CA GLU A 263 4.11 -17.79 10.80
C GLU A 263 4.90 -17.75 12.11
N THR A 264 5.72 -16.71 12.34
CA THR A 264 6.39 -16.47 13.62
C THR A 264 5.37 -16.36 14.76
N LYS A 265 4.31 -15.56 14.56
CA LYS A 265 3.21 -15.43 15.53
C LYS A 265 2.46 -16.75 15.73
N ARG A 266 2.22 -17.50 14.66
CA ARG A 266 1.51 -18.79 14.71
C ARG A 266 2.32 -19.84 15.47
N LEU A 267 3.61 -19.97 15.18
CA LEU A 267 4.53 -20.90 15.84
C LEU A 267 4.74 -20.56 17.31
N ALA A 268 4.68 -19.27 17.67
CA ALA A 268 4.69 -18.80 19.05
C ALA A 268 3.34 -18.99 19.78
N GLY A 269 2.29 -19.50 19.11
CA GLY A 269 0.96 -19.69 19.68
C GLY A 269 0.19 -18.38 19.92
N GLN A 270 0.60 -17.28 19.30
CA GLN A 270 -0.03 -15.96 19.45
C GLN A 270 -1.27 -15.81 18.56
N VAL A 271 -1.34 -16.59 17.48
CA VAL A 271 -2.49 -16.64 16.55
C VAL A 271 -2.85 -18.10 16.25
N SER A 272 -4.12 -18.35 16.01
CA SER A 272 -4.68 -19.70 15.81
C SER A 272 -5.09 -19.99 14.37
N GLN A 273 -4.59 -19.21 13.40
CA GLN A 273 -4.85 -19.46 11.98
C GLN A 273 -4.12 -20.72 11.51
N ILE A 274 -4.62 -21.32 10.41
CA ILE A 274 -3.90 -22.35 9.68
C ILE A 274 -2.61 -21.78 9.07
N PRO A 275 -1.59 -22.62 8.77
CA PRO A 275 -0.33 -22.14 8.20
C PRO A 275 -0.52 -21.44 6.86
N VAL A 276 0.33 -20.46 6.57
CA VAL A 276 0.41 -19.78 5.27
C VAL A 276 1.81 -19.98 4.66
N VAL A 277 1.87 -20.09 3.34
CA VAL A 277 3.12 -20.26 2.59
C VAL A 277 3.26 -19.18 1.51
N ALA A 278 4.50 -18.84 1.18
CA ALA A 278 4.87 -17.97 0.08
C ALA A 278 4.95 -18.78 -1.22
N ILE A 279 4.08 -18.47 -2.17
CA ILE A 279 4.19 -18.95 -3.54
C ILE A 279 4.98 -17.92 -4.35
N TYR A 280 6.08 -18.37 -4.95
CA TYR A 280 6.90 -17.59 -5.87
C TYR A 280 6.46 -17.97 -7.29
N PRO A 281 5.77 -17.06 -8.02
CA PRO A 281 5.22 -17.40 -9.32
C PRO A 281 6.28 -17.94 -10.28
N LYS A 282 5.98 -19.05 -10.97
CA LYS A 282 6.90 -19.69 -11.92
C LYS A 282 7.31 -18.77 -13.08
N GLU A 283 6.47 -17.79 -13.43
CA GLU A 283 6.78 -16.77 -14.43
C GLU A 283 7.85 -15.79 -13.93
N GLY A 284 7.97 -15.61 -12.61
CA GLY A 284 8.93 -14.73 -11.94
C GLY A 284 8.25 -13.73 -11.00
N THR A 285 9.06 -13.03 -10.20
CA THR A 285 8.57 -11.96 -9.33
C THR A 285 9.59 -10.81 -9.20
N PHE A 286 9.24 -9.77 -8.45
CA PHE A 286 10.10 -8.64 -8.13
C PHE A 286 10.53 -8.67 -6.66
N TRP A 287 11.67 -8.02 -6.41
CA TRP A 287 12.05 -7.64 -5.06
C TRP A 287 11.35 -6.35 -4.64
N SER A 288 10.77 -6.36 -3.45
CA SER A 288 10.69 -5.17 -2.60
C SER A 288 12.09 -4.95 -2.02
N ASN A 289 12.95 -4.28 -2.79
CA ASN A 289 14.38 -4.16 -2.51
C ASN A 289 14.77 -2.91 -1.71
N ASN A 290 13.79 -2.05 -1.41
CA ASN A 290 13.96 -0.92 -0.51
C ASN A 290 15.21 -0.06 -0.82
N PRO A 291 15.33 0.48 -2.04
CA PRO A 291 16.54 1.21 -2.45
C PRO A 291 16.79 2.42 -1.54
N TYR A 292 18.05 2.76 -1.26
CA TYR A 292 18.47 3.98 -0.58
C TYR A 292 18.92 5.01 -1.62
N ALA A 293 17.99 5.84 -2.11
CA ALA A 293 18.31 6.83 -3.12
C ALA A 293 18.60 8.20 -2.50
N ILE A 294 19.87 8.60 -2.46
CA ILE A 294 20.24 9.99 -2.15
C ILE A 294 19.89 10.85 -3.36
N VAL A 295 18.84 11.67 -3.26
CA VAL A 295 18.28 12.35 -4.42
C VAL A 295 19.27 13.36 -5.02
N ASN A 296 19.27 13.46 -6.35
CA ASN A 296 20.05 14.41 -7.12
C ASN A 296 19.18 15.66 -7.37
N ALA A 297 19.06 16.49 -6.34
CA ALA A 297 18.21 17.67 -6.36
C ALA A 297 18.91 18.90 -5.76
N PRO A 298 18.54 20.13 -6.18
CA PRO A 298 19.24 21.35 -5.75
C PRO A 298 19.21 21.64 -4.25
N TRP A 299 18.26 21.05 -3.51
CA TRP A 299 18.16 21.21 -2.06
C TRP A 299 19.10 20.27 -1.28
N VAL A 300 19.70 19.27 -1.93
CA VAL A 300 20.64 18.34 -1.28
C VAL A 300 22.05 18.86 -1.38
N THR A 301 22.57 19.35 -0.25
CA THR A 301 23.96 19.85 -0.16
C THR A 301 24.99 18.72 -0.21
N ALA A 302 26.24 19.05 -0.50
CA ALA A 302 27.34 18.09 -0.46
C ALA A 302 27.54 17.48 0.95
N GLU A 303 27.40 18.28 2.00
CA GLU A 303 27.52 17.81 3.40
C GLU A 303 26.37 16.84 3.74
N GLN A 304 25.14 17.12 3.33
CA GLN A 304 24.01 16.19 3.49
C GLN A 304 24.20 14.89 2.72
N ARG A 305 24.77 14.94 1.51
CA ARG A 305 25.07 13.75 0.72
C ARG A 305 26.08 12.85 1.44
N THR A 306 27.18 13.41 1.94
CA THR A 306 28.17 12.67 2.73
C THR A 306 27.57 12.12 4.02
N ALA A 307 26.74 12.91 4.72
CA ALA A 307 26.05 12.46 5.93
C ALA A 307 25.05 11.33 5.66
N ALA A 308 24.34 11.38 4.52
CA ALA A 308 23.45 10.30 4.10
C ALA A 308 24.23 9.02 3.76
N GLN A 309 25.40 9.12 3.12
CA GLN A 309 26.26 7.96 2.85
C GLN A 309 26.80 7.31 4.14
N ASP A 310 27.10 8.12 5.15
CA ASP A 310 27.49 7.61 6.48
C ASP A 310 26.33 6.82 7.12
N PHE A 311 25.11 7.38 7.08
CA PHE A 311 23.93 6.69 7.58
C PHE A 311 23.60 5.42 6.78
N GLU A 312 23.74 5.44 5.46
CA GLU A 312 23.62 4.25 4.59
C GLU A 312 24.60 3.14 5.01
N THR A 313 25.86 3.51 5.24
CA THR A 313 26.89 2.58 5.72
C THR A 313 26.52 1.97 7.07
N PHE A 314 25.97 2.76 8.00
CA PHE A 314 25.47 2.27 9.28
C PHE A 314 24.31 1.28 9.10
N LEU A 315 23.35 1.55 8.20
CA LEU A 315 22.21 0.65 7.95
C LEU A 315 22.63 -0.68 7.31
N LEU A 316 23.67 -0.67 6.50
CA LEU A 316 24.20 -1.85 5.81
C LEU A 316 25.17 -2.67 6.67
N ALA A 317 25.56 -2.18 7.84
CA ALA A 317 26.43 -2.92 8.74
C ALA A 317 25.75 -4.19 9.29
N GLU A 318 26.57 -5.22 9.54
CA GLU A 318 26.10 -6.56 9.93
C GLU A 318 25.11 -6.57 11.12
N PRO A 319 25.31 -5.80 12.22
CA PRO A 319 24.36 -5.80 13.32
C PRO A 319 22.96 -5.32 12.93
N GLN A 320 22.87 -4.34 12.03
CA GLN A 320 21.63 -3.77 11.51
C GLN A 320 20.94 -4.75 10.55
N GLN A 321 21.72 -5.42 9.70
CA GLN A 321 21.22 -6.44 8.79
C GLN A 321 20.73 -7.70 9.53
N ARG A 322 21.37 -8.07 10.65
CA ARG A 322 20.86 -9.18 11.52
C ARG A 322 19.47 -8.87 12.10
N LYS A 323 19.23 -7.63 12.53
CA LYS A 323 17.89 -7.19 12.96
C LYS A 323 16.86 -7.26 11.82
N ALA A 324 17.28 -7.05 10.57
CA ALA A 324 16.39 -7.21 9.42
C ALA A 324 15.95 -8.66 9.23
N ILE A 325 16.88 -9.61 9.37
CA ILE A 325 16.61 -11.06 9.30
C ILE A 325 15.58 -11.48 10.36
N GLU A 326 15.71 -10.99 11.59
CA GLU A 326 14.75 -11.24 12.68
C GLU A 326 13.32 -10.80 12.33
N LEU A 327 13.17 -9.81 11.44
CA LEU A 327 11.90 -9.29 10.94
C LEU A 327 11.45 -9.95 9.62
N GLY A 328 12.11 -11.02 9.20
CA GLY A 328 11.81 -11.75 7.96
C GLY A 328 12.25 -11.05 6.68
N PHE A 329 13.07 -9.99 6.76
CA PHE A 329 13.72 -9.43 5.58
C PHE A 329 14.97 -10.22 5.23
N ARG A 330 15.23 -10.39 3.93
CA ARG A 330 16.53 -10.86 3.47
C ARG A 330 17.54 -9.70 3.49
N PRO A 331 18.79 -9.95 3.91
CA PRO A 331 19.80 -8.92 4.01
C PRO A 331 20.24 -8.42 2.61
N ALA A 332 20.74 -7.20 2.55
CA ALA A 332 21.35 -6.63 1.35
C ALA A 332 22.65 -7.35 0.94
N ASP A 333 23.40 -7.85 1.92
CA ASP A 333 24.59 -8.67 1.69
C ASP A 333 24.19 -10.14 1.49
N PRO A 334 24.32 -10.69 0.26
CA PRO A 334 23.94 -12.07 -0.03
C PRO A 334 24.86 -13.11 0.62
N SER A 335 26.01 -12.71 1.18
CA SER A 335 26.91 -13.62 1.89
C SER A 335 26.44 -13.96 3.31
N MET A 336 25.52 -13.16 3.87
CA MET A 336 24.90 -13.43 5.15
C MET A 336 23.98 -14.66 5.06
N ALA A 337 24.19 -15.63 5.96
CA ALA A 337 23.38 -16.83 5.99
C ALA A 337 21.90 -16.51 6.30
N LEU A 338 21.00 -17.01 5.45
CA LEU A 338 19.56 -16.99 5.72
C LEU A 338 19.25 -18.07 6.74
N THR A 339 18.99 -17.66 7.98
CA THR A 339 18.59 -18.53 9.09
C THR A 339 17.14 -18.27 9.44
N SER A 340 16.59 -19.05 10.39
CA SER A 340 15.30 -18.75 11.00
C SER A 340 15.20 -17.26 11.40
N PRO A 341 14.09 -16.57 11.06
CA PRO A 341 12.83 -17.11 10.57
C PRO A 341 12.70 -17.20 9.02
N LEU A 342 13.79 -17.09 8.26
CA LEU A 342 13.79 -17.31 6.81
C LEU A 342 14.02 -18.79 6.49
N ASP A 343 12.98 -19.60 6.68
CA ASP A 343 13.02 -21.04 6.46
C ASP A 343 11.64 -21.62 6.10
N ALA A 344 11.62 -22.90 5.70
CA ALA A 344 10.39 -23.59 5.31
C ALA A 344 9.38 -23.74 6.46
N GLN A 345 9.83 -23.71 7.73
CA GLN A 345 8.93 -23.76 8.88
C GLN A 345 8.10 -22.48 9.00
N HIS A 346 8.63 -21.36 8.51
CA HIS A 346 7.96 -20.05 8.43
C HIS A 346 7.31 -19.82 7.05
N GLY A 347 7.11 -20.89 6.27
CA GLY A 347 6.37 -20.84 5.01
C GLY A 347 7.13 -20.21 3.83
N VAL A 348 8.46 -20.05 3.92
CA VAL A 348 9.27 -19.42 2.87
C VAL A 348 10.40 -20.33 2.39
N ASP A 349 10.85 -20.12 1.15
CA ASP A 349 11.98 -20.84 0.57
C ASP A 349 13.18 -19.90 0.37
N PRO A 350 14.26 -20.06 1.16
CA PRO A 350 15.48 -19.27 1.03
C PRO A 350 16.14 -19.33 -0.35
N ALA A 351 15.88 -20.40 -1.13
CA ALA A 351 16.40 -20.53 -2.49
C ALA A 351 15.58 -19.73 -3.53
N GLN A 352 14.37 -19.29 -3.21
CA GLN A 352 13.53 -18.50 -4.11
C GLN A 352 13.77 -16.99 -3.94
N PRO A 353 13.32 -16.12 -4.87
CA PRO A 353 12.86 -16.45 -6.22
C PRO A 353 14.03 -16.84 -7.12
N GLN A 354 13.82 -17.87 -7.95
CA GLN A 354 14.79 -18.28 -8.98
C GLN A 354 14.74 -17.36 -10.22
N THR A 355 13.60 -16.69 -10.42
CA THR A 355 13.39 -15.75 -11.53
C THR A 355 12.97 -14.39 -10.98
N VAL A 356 13.82 -13.39 -11.17
CA VAL A 356 13.50 -11.99 -10.88
C VAL A 356 13.11 -11.32 -12.20
N LEU A 357 11.93 -10.70 -12.28
CA LEU A 357 11.44 -9.97 -13.46
C LEU A 357 12.20 -8.65 -13.67
N GLU A 358 12.33 -8.18 -14.92
CA GLU A 358 12.98 -6.91 -15.22
C GLU A 358 12.04 -5.75 -14.95
N ILE A 359 12.58 -4.69 -14.33
CA ILE A 359 11.85 -3.44 -14.12
C ILE A 359 11.61 -2.79 -15.49
N PRO A 360 10.35 -2.65 -15.95
CA PRO A 360 10.07 -2.07 -17.25
C PRO A 360 10.38 -0.56 -17.28
N ARG A 361 10.45 0.00 -18.49
CA ARG A 361 10.51 1.46 -18.68
C ARG A 361 9.25 2.14 -18.15
N ALA A 362 9.36 3.42 -17.80
CA ALA A 362 8.28 4.20 -17.20
C ALA A 362 6.99 4.18 -18.04
N GLU A 363 7.11 4.32 -19.36
CA GLU A 363 5.98 4.27 -20.28
C GLU A 363 5.29 2.91 -20.32
N VAL A 364 6.04 1.81 -20.14
CA VAL A 364 5.47 0.46 -20.08
C VAL A 364 4.76 0.25 -18.74
N ILE A 365 5.34 0.70 -17.63
CA ILE A 365 4.69 0.69 -16.32
C ILE A 365 3.34 1.42 -16.38
N GLN A 366 3.32 2.63 -16.96
CA GLN A 366 2.07 3.38 -17.13
C GLN A 366 1.09 2.67 -18.05
N GLY A 367 1.56 2.07 -19.16
CA GLY A 367 0.72 1.28 -20.05
C GLY A 367 0.08 0.07 -19.34
N VAL A 368 0.79 -0.60 -18.43
CA VAL A 368 0.24 -1.70 -17.62
C VAL A 368 -0.83 -1.18 -16.66
N VAL A 369 -0.62 -0.02 -16.01
CA VAL A 369 -1.65 0.60 -15.16
C VAL A 369 -2.91 0.94 -15.98
N ASP A 370 -2.74 1.47 -17.19
CA ASP A 370 -3.85 1.82 -18.07
C ASP A 370 -4.60 0.57 -18.57
N LEU A 371 -3.89 -0.53 -18.82
CA LEU A 371 -4.49 -1.80 -19.18
C LEU A 371 -5.23 -2.43 -17.99
N TRP A 372 -4.60 -2.46 -16.81
CA TRP A 372 -5.26 -2.91 -15.57
C TRP A 372 -6.56 -2.14 -15.31
N ARG A 373 -6.55 -0.83 -15.54
CA ARG A 373 -7.76 -0.01 -15.46
C ARG A 373 -8.85 -0.51 -16.42
N GLN A 374 -8.52 -1.08 -17.57
CA GLN A 374 -9.51 -1.62 -18.51
C GLN A 374 -9.97 -3.04 -18.14
N THR A 375 -9.13 -3.82 -17.45
CA THR A 375 -9.39 -5.23 -17.13
C THR A 375 -9.95 -5.45 -15.72
N LYS A 376 -9.74 -4.52 -14.78
CA LYS A 376 -10.26 -4.65 -13.40
C LYS A 376 -11.76 -4.93 -13.37
N LYS A 377 -12.24 -5.64 -12.36
CA LYS A 377 -13.68 -5.88 -12.21
C LYS A 377 -14.44 -4.54 -12.02
N PRO A 378 -15.50 -4.25 -12.81
CA PRO A 378 -16.38 -3.13 -12.51
C PRO A 378 -17.00 -3.30 -11.13
N VAL A 379 -17.16 -2.20 -10.40
CA VAL A 379 -17.70 -2.24 -9.03
C VAL A 379 -19.12 -1.67 -8.96
N ASP A 380 -19.97 -2.33 -8.16
CA ASP A 380 -21.30 -1.85 -7.80
C ASP A 380 -21.25 -1.14 -6.45
N ILE A 381 -21.29 0.18 -6.47
CA ILE A 381 -21.16 1.01 -5.26
C ILE A 381 -22.49 1.67 -4.96
N THR A 382 -22.96 1.51 -3.71
CA THR A 382 -23.99 2.39 -3.14
C THR A 382 -23.38 3.25 -2.05
N VAL A 383 -23.33 4.55 -2.29
CA VAL A 383 -22.99 5.54 -1.27
C VAL A 383 -24.25 5.96 -0.56
N VAL A 384 -24.18 5.98 0.77
CA VAL A 384 -25.25 6.49 1.63
C VAL A 384 -24.71 7.69 2.39
N ILE A 385 -25.23 8.89 2.10
CA ILE A 385 -24.77 10.17 2.68
C ILE A 385 -25.81 10.74 3.64
N ASP A 386 -25.37 11.08 4.85
CA ASP A 386 -26.20 11.80 5.83
C ASP A 386 -26.29 13.27 5.40
N ILE A 387 -27.52 13.75 5.25
CA ILE A 387 -27.82 15.16 4.96
C ILE A 387 -28.67 15.79 6.06
N SER A 388 -28.78 15.15 7.23
CA SER A 388 -29.55 15.66 8.37
C SER A 388 -29.01 17.00 8.88
N GLY A 389 -29.83 17.73 9.64
CA GLY A 389 -29.42 19.01 10.24
C GLY A 389 -28.13 18.98 11.09
N SER A 390 -27.68 17.80 11.57
CA SER A 390 -26.39 17.66 12.26
C SER A 390 -25.16 17.78 11.36
N MET A 391 -25.34 17.73 10.04
CA MET A 391 -24.31 17.87 9.01
C MET A 391 -24.07 19.32 8.58
N ARG A 392 -24.78 20.29 9.17
CA ARG A 392 -24.62 21.72 8.85
C ARG A 392 -23.16 22.22 8.86
N GLY A 393 -22.89 23.18 7.99
CA GLY A 393 -21.61 23.88 7.91
C GLY A 393 -20.51 23.02 7.28
N GLU A 394 -19.34 22.99 7.91
CA GLU A 394 -18.17 22.30 7.39
C GLU A 394 -18.42 20.81 7.13
N LYS A 395 -19.24 20.12 7.94
CA LYS A 395 -19.44 18.67 7.79
C LYS A 395 -20.06 18.29 6.43
N ILE A 396 -21.11 18.97 5.99
CA ILE A 396 -21.72 18.70 4.69
C ILE A 396 -20.81 19.18 3.55
N ALA A 397 -20.03 20.25 3.76
CA ALA A 397 -19.04 20.70 2.79
C ALA A 397 -17.94 19.64 2.59
N THR A 398 -17.34 19.13 3.67
CA THR A 398 -16.37 18.03 3.65
C THR A 398 -16.97 16.78 3.00
N ALA A 399 -18.20 16.40 3.38
CA ALA A 399 -18.85 15.23 2.81
C ALA A 399 -19.05 15.33 1.28
N ARG A 400 -19.42 16.51 0.77
CA ARG A 400 -19.48 16.76 -0.68
C ARG A 400 -18.12 16.62 -1.34
N THR A 401 -17.09 17.29 -0.80
CA THR A 401 -15.73 17.23 -1.35
C THR A 401 -15.21 15.81 -1.38
N SER A 402 -15.28 15.08 -0.26
CA SER A 402 -14.84 13.69 -0.20
C SER A 402 -15.61 12.75 -1.13
N LEU A 403 -16.91 13.00 -1.34
CA LEU A 403 -17.70 12.21 -2.29
C LEU A 403 -17.33 12.53 -3.75
N LEU A 404 -17.03 13.78 -4.08
CA LEU A 404 -16.52 14.15 -5.41
C LEU A 404 -15.15 13.54 -5.68
N ASP A 405 -14.24 13.60 -4.69
CA ASP A 405 -12.93 12.96 -4.77
C ASP A 405 -13.08 11.45 -5.01
N PHE A 406 -14.00 10.80 -4.27
CA PHE A 406 -14.32 9.39 -4.45
C PHE A 406 -14.88 9.07 -5.84
N ILE A 407 -15.81 9.88 -6.38
CA ILE A 407 -16.34 9.72 -7.74
C ILE A 407 -15.22 9.83 -8.79
N GLY A 408 -14.22 10.69 -8.54
CA GLY A 408 -13.04 10.84 -9.38
C GLY A 408 -12.15 9.58 -9.45
N LEU A 409 -12.25 8.68 -8.47
CA LEU A 409 -11.53 7.39 -8.47
C LEU A 409 -12.25 6.30 -9.27
N LEU A 410 -13.54 6.50 -9.60
CA LEU A 410 -14.35 5.51 -10.30
C LEU A 410 -14.21 5.63 -11.81
N GLN A 411 -14.33 4.51 -12.50
CA GLN A 411 -14.36 4.44 -13.97
C GLN A 411 -15.77 4.56 -14.51
N ASP A 412 -15.87 4.87 -15.80
CA ASP A 412 -17.15 5.05 -16.47
C ASP A 412 -18.02 3.77 -16.51
N ARG A 413 -17.39 2.60 -16.44
CA ARG A 413 -18.06 1.29 -16.36
C ARG A 413 -18.48 0.89 -14.95
N ASP A 414 -17.99 1.57 -13.90
CA ASP A 414 -18.38 1.28 -12.52
C ASP A 414 -19.84 1.73 -12.30
N ASN A 415 -20.61 0.91 -11.59
CA ASN A 415 -22.00 1.24 -11.28
C ASN A 415 -22.07 2.01 -9.95
N LEU A 416 -22.66 3.20 -9.96
CA LEU A 416 -22.77 4.05 -8.77
C LEU A 416 -24.23 4.39 -8.46
N GLN A 417 -24.67 4.11 -7.23
CA GLN A 417 -25.89 4.63 -6.64
C GLN A 417 -25.53 5.59 -5.51
N ILE A 418 -26.24 6.72 -5.41
CA ILE A 418 -26.09 7.64 -4.27
C ILE A 418 -27.45 7.84 -3.64
N LEU A 419 -27.52 7.53 -2.34
CA LEU A 419 -28.67 7.70 -1.50
C LEU A 419 -28.35 8.76 -0.45
N ALA A 420 -29.13 9.83 -0.39
CA ALA A 420 -29.06 10.80 0.68
C ALA A 420 -30.12 10.47 1.73
N PHE A 421 -29.83 10.69 3.01
CA PHE A 421 -30.82 10.47 4.06
C PHE A 421 -30.85 11.57 5.12
N SER A 422 -32.05 11.80 5.67
CA SER A 422 -32.29 12.62 6.86
C SER A 422 -33.43 12.02 7.68
N ASP A 423 -34.65 12.50 7.47
CA ASP A 423 -35.90 11.88 7.93
C ASP A 423 -36.54 10.97 6.87
N GLN A 424 -36.03 11.02 5.64
CA GLN A 424 -36.38 10.15 4.52
C GLN A 424 -35.12 9.75 3.75
N ILE A 425 -35.20 8.70 2.94
CA ILE A 425 -34.16 8.30 1.99
C ILE A 425 -34.52 8.86 0.61
N ILE A 426 -33.61 9.62 0.02
CA ILE A 426 -33.72 10.19 -1.31
C ILE A 426 -32.69 9.52 -2.21
N GLU A 427 -33.14 8.88 -3.29
CA GLU A 427 -32.23 8.41 -4.33
C GLU A 427 -31.82 9.59 -5.22
N LEU A 428 -30.54 9.95 -5.19
CA LEU A 428 -29.99 10.99 -6.04
C LEU A 428 -29.69 10.46 -7.45
N THR A 429 -29.20 9.22 -7.53
CA THR A 429 -28.94 8.49 -8.78
C THR A 429 -29.16 7.00 -8.56
N PRO A 430 -29.80 6.28 -9.50
CA PRO A 430 -29.97 4.83 -9.41
C PRO A 430 -28.64 4.09 -9.60
N LEU A 431 -28.57 2.81 -9.23
CA LEU A 431 -27.40 1.98 -9.54
C LEU A 431 -27.34 1.72 -11.06
N SER A 432 -26.35 2.32 -11.72
CA SER A 432 -26.12 2.16 -13.17
C SER A 432 -24.71 2.66 -13.51
N PRO A 433 -24.19 2.40 -14.73
CA PRO A 433 -22.85 2.81 -15.13
C PRO A 433 -22.66 4.32 -14.96
N LEU A 434 -21.48 4.73 -14.48
CA LEU A 434 -21.17 6.10 -14.13
C LEU A 434 -20.95 6.99 -15.37
N GLY A 435 -20.39 6.48 -16.45
CA GLY A 435 -19.89 7.27 -17.58
C GLY A 435 -20.90 8.28 -18.13
N GLU A 436 -22.05 7.80 -18.59
CA GLU A 436 -23.09 8.67 -19.19
C GLU A 436 -23.68 9.68 -18.19
N LYS A 437 -23.64 9.37 -16.89
CA LYS A 437 -24.26 10.18 -15.84
C LYS A 437 -23.27 10.95 -14.97
N ARG A 438 -21.96 10.84 -15.21
CA ARG A 438 -20.90 11.37 -14.33
C ARG A 438 -21.12 12.85 -14.01
N ALA A 439 -21.29 13.67 -15.06
CA ALA A 439 -21.50 15.10 -14.91
C ALA A 439 -22.81 15.46 -14.17
N ASP A 440 -23.86 14.63 -14.30
CA ASP A 440 -25.10 14.83 -13.54
C ASP A 440 -24.93 14.45 -12.07
N VAL A 441 -24.24 13.33 -11.80
CA VAL A 441 -23.92 12.88 -10.45
C VAL A 441 -23.06 13.91 -9.71
N GLU A 442 -21.99 14.39 -10.34
CA GLU A 442 -21.11 15.43 -9.76
C GLU A 442 -21.90 16.71 -9.44
N ARG A 443 -22.80 17.13 -10.35
CA ARG A 443 -23.68 18.28 -10.12
C ARG A 443 -24.62 18.06 -8.94
N ARG A 444 -25.27 16.90 -8.86
CA ARG A 444 -26.15 16.55 -7.74
C ARG A 444 -25.40 16.55 -6.41
N VAL A 445 -24.21 15.95 -6.36
CA VAL A 445 -23.36 15.91 -5.17
C VAL A 445 -22.93 17.32 -4.77
N SER A 446 -22.47 18.13 -5.72
CA SER A 446 -22.07 19.51 -5.44
C SER A 446 -23.22 20.37 -4.86
N GLY A 447 -24.46 20.03 -5.22
CA GLY A 447 -25.68 20.70 -4.75
C GLY A 447 -26.31 20.12 -3.49
N ILE A 448 -25.71 19.10 -2.85
CA ILE A 448 -26.25 18.52 -1.61
C ILE A 448 -26.25 19.59 -0.52
N ILE A 449 -27.41 19.84 0.07
CA ILE A 449 -27.59 20.70 1.23
C ILE A 449 -28.18 19.90 2.38
N GLU A 450 -27.97 20.35 3.62
CA GLU A 450 -28.64 19.73 4.74
C GLU A 450 -30.17 19.91 4.65
N SER A 451 -30.91 18.92 5.12
CA SER A 451 -32.37 18.98 5.23
C SER A 451 -32.86 18.04 6.34
N GLY A 452 -34.08 18.27 6.83
CA GLY A 452 -34.75 17.35 7.75
C GLY A 452 -34.16 17.27 9.18
N LYS A 453 -34.84 16.51 10.03
CA LYS A 453 -34.37 16.15 11.39
C LYS A 453 -33.56 14.84 11.31
N PRO A 454 -32.55 14.61 12.17
CA PRO A 454 -31.83 13.35 12.21
C PRO A 454 -32.73 12.27 12.83
N LEU A 455 -33.55 11.62 12.00
CA LEU A 455 -34.53 10.62 12.44
C LEU A 455 -34.11 9.19 12.04
N LEU A 456 -33.36 9.04 10.95
CA LEU A 456 -32.78 7.77 10.54
C LEU A 456 -31.32 7.67 10.97
N THR A 457 -30.95 6.54 11.54
CA THR A 457 -29.54 6.17 11.77
C THR A 457 -28.97 5.51 10.52
N ALA A 458 -27.65 5.61 10.33
CA ALA A 458 -26.96 4.91 9.24
C ALA A 458 -27.24 3.40 9.23
N ALA A 459 -27.48 2.78 10.40
CA ALA A 459 -27.83 1.36 10.51
C ALA A 459 -29.23 1.04 9.96
N GLN A 460 -30.22 1.92 10.20
CA GLN A 460 -31.57 1.76 9.64
C GLN A 460 -31.56 1.92 8.12
N VAL A 461 -30.81 2.89 7.60
CA VAL A 461 -30.68 3.09 6.15
C VAL A 461 -29.98 1.90 5.50
N ARG A 462 -28.88 1.38 6.09
CA ARG A 462 -28.22 0.17 5.57
C ARG A 462 -29.17 -1.03 5.50
N ARG A 463 -30.03 -1.23 6.51
CA ARG A 463 -31.02 -2.31 6.49
C ARG A 463 -32.05 -2.10 5.38
N GLU A 464 -32.60 -0.90 5.24
CA GLU A 464 -33.60 -0.61 4.21
C GLU A 464 -33.02 -0.72 2.78
N VAL A 465 -31.77 -0.33 2.59
CA VAL A 465 -31.03 -0.49 1.32
C VAL A 465 -30.78 -1.97 1.02
N ALA A 466 -30.41 -2.77 2.02
CA ALA A 466 -30.24 -4.22 1.88
C ALA A 466 -31.57 -4.91 1.53
N ASP A 467 -32.66 -4.53 2.20
CA ASP A 467 -34.00 -5.10 1.96
C ASP A 467 -34.51 -4.76 0.56
N ARG A 468 -34.27 -3.54 0.06
CA ARG A 468 -34.59 -3.13 -1.32
C ARG A 468 -33.80 -3.91 -2.38
N ARG A 469 -32.62 -4.45 -2.02
CA ARG A 469 -31.77 -5.26 -2.91
C ARG A 469 -32.09 -6.75 -2.88
N GLY A 470 -32.76 -7.26 -1.84
CA GLY A 470 -33.14 -8.67 -1.67
C GLY A 470 -34.14 -9.26 -2.68
N GLY A 471 -34.39 -8.57 -3.80
CA GLY A 471 -35.26 -9.01 -4.90
C GLY A 471 -34.54 -9.58 -6.13
N VAL A 472 -33.21 -9.56 -6.16
CA VAL A 472 -32.40 -10.22 -7.20
C VAL A 472 -31.35 -11.05 -6.49
N ARG A 473 -31.51 -12.37 -6.52
CA ARG A 473 -30.54 -13.35 -6.02
C ARG A 473 -29.48 -13.63 -7.05
#